data_AF-A0A6V7HPY4-F1
#
_entry.id   AF-A0A6V7HPY4-F1
#
_cell.length_a   1.000
_cell.length_b   1.000
_cell.length_c   1.000
_cell.angle_alpha   90.00
_cell.angle_beta   90.00
_cell.angle_gamma   90.00
#
_symmetry.space_group_name_H-M   'P 1'
#
loop_
_entity.id
_entity.type
_entity.pdbx_description
1 polymer ?
#
loop_
_entity_poly.entity_id
_entity_poly.type
_entity_poly.pdbx_seq_one_letter_code
_entity_poly.pdbx_strand_id
1 'polypeptide(L)' 'CGRPVASQRQPREEMIQPRRLALTKTTGRIFNGKPSRRGSWPWQISLQLLHPKHGFIGHWCGGVLVDKLWVLTAAHCVH' A
#
# COMPACT_ATOMS: atom_id res chain seq x y z
N CYS A 1 51.22 -13.98 34.78
CA CYS A 1 50.47 -15.25 34.77
C CYS A 1 49.02 -14.96 34.40
N GLY A 2 48.50 -15.61 33.35
CA GLY A 2 47.06 -15.67 33.02
C GLY A 2 46.46 -14.52 32.18
N ARG A 3 46.39 -14.70 30.86
CA ARG A 3 45.35 -14.09 30.00
C ARG A 3 44.26 -15.13 29.72
N PRO A 4 43.01 -14.74 29.51
CA PRO A 4 42.14 -15.45 28.56
C PRO A 4 41.61 -14.46 27.50
N VAL A 5 42.04 -14.56 26.23
CA VAL A 5 41.46 -15.36 25.12
C VAL A 5 40.09 -14.83 24.66
N ALA A 6 40.10 -14.09 23.56
CA ALA A 6 38.92 -13.84 22.74
C ALA A 6 38.51 -15.13 22.02
N SER A 7 37.21 -15.46 22.01
CA SER A 7 36.67 -16.55 21.18
C SER A 7 35.33 -16.13 20.60
N GLN A 8 35.37 -15.74 19.33
CA GLN A 8 34.21 -15.75 18.46
C GLN A 8 33.58 -17.15 18.44
N ARG A 9 32.25 -17.22 18.36
CA ARG A 9 31.53 -18.41 17.90
C ARG A 9 30.44 -17.99 16.92
N GLN A 10 30.66 -18.28 15.64
CA GLN A 10 29.61 -18.35 14.62
C GLN A 10 28.90 -19.70 14.71
N PRO A 11 27.59 -19.77 14.46
CA PRO A 11 26.95 -20.95 13.90
C PRO A 11 26.75 -20.78 12.39
N ARG A 12 26.81 -21.90 11.68
CA ARG A 12 26.96 -22.01 10.22
C ARG A 12 25.78 -21.45 9.42
N GLU A 13 26.13 -20.89 8.27
CA GLU A 13 25.28 -20.64 7.10
C GLU A 13 24.62 -21.95 6.63
N GLU A 14 23.29 -22.03 6.65
CA GLU A 14 22.55 -22.97 5.79
C GLU A 14 22.04 -22.21 4.57
N MET A 15 22.56 -22.65 3.44
CA MET A 15 22.43 -22.11 2.11
C MET A 15 21.00 -22.34 1.58
N ILE A 16 20.15 -21.32 1.64
CA ILE A 16 19.01 -21.19 0.71
C ILE A 16 19.03 -19.74 0.24
N GLN A 17 19.45 -19.49 -1.00
CA GLN A 17 19.36 -18.15 -1.60
C GLN A 17 17.89 -17.84 -1.91
N PRO A 18 17.20 -16.91 -1.22
CA PRO A 18 16.03 -16.29 -1.82
C PRO A 18 16.56 -15.27 -2.82
N ARG A 19 16.01 -15.26 -4.03
CA ARG A 19 16.25 -14.20 -5.02
C ARG A 19 16.27 -12.85 -4.29
N ARG A 20 17.35 -12.07 -4.39
CA ARG A 20 17.36 -10.67 -3.94
C ARG A 20 16.26 -9.95 -4.72
N LEU A 21 15.05 -9.91 -4.16
CA LEU A 21 14.11 -8.84 -4.44
C LEU A 21 14.86 -7.60 -4.00
N ALA A 22 15.40 -6.85 -4.96
CA ALA A 22 15.90 -5.53 -4.69
C ALA A 22 14.73 -4.76 -4.08
N LEU A 23 14.71 -4.66 -2.76
CA LEU A 23 13.94 -3.68 -2.01
C LEU A 23 14.56 -2.33 -2.38
N THR A 24 14.26 -1.86 -3.58
CA THR A 24 14.36 -0.45 -3.88
C THR A 24 13.44 0.20 -2.84
N LYS A 25 14.07 0.93 -1.91
CA LYS A 25 13.35 1.77 -0.95
C LYS A 25 12.72 2.90 -1.77
N THR A 26 11.62 2.59 -2.45
CA THR A 26 10.75 3.61 -3.02
C THR A 26 10.30 4.45 -1.84
N THR A 27 10.46 5.76 -1.93
CA THR A 27 10.13 6.70 -0.86
C THR A 27 8.61 6.78 -0.60
N GLY A 28 7.81 5.84 -1.12
CA GLY A 28 6.35 5.76 -1.06
C GLY A 28 5.62 6.94 -1.69
N ARG A 29 6.32 8.04 -1.96
CA ARG A 29 5.77 9.31 -2.37
C ARG A 29 5.73 9.40 -3.87
N ILE A 30 4.52 9.42 -4.41
CA ILE A 30 4.27 9.69 -5.83
C ILE A 30 4.53 11.18 -6.05
N PHE A 31 5.60 11.49 -6.80
CA PHE A 31 5.85 12.84 -7.31
C PHE A 31 5.37 12.91 -8.75
N ASN A 32 4.59 13.95 -9.09
CA ASN A 32 4.07 14.21 -10.44
C ASN A 32 3.45 12.96 -11.10
N GLY A 33 2.42 12.40 -10.46
CA GLY A 33 1.70 11.24 -10.98
C GLY A 33 1.26 11.41 -12.45
N LYS A 34 0.98 10.29 -13.11
CA LYS A 34 0.54 10.28 -14.51
C LYS A 34 -0.93 9.87 -14.63
N PRO A 35 -1.68 10.39 -15.61
CA PRO A 35 -3.02 9.88 -15.92
C PRO A 35 -2.99 8.37 -16.14
N SER A 36 -3.94 7.65 -15.55
CA SER A 36 -4.09 6.21 -15.83
C SER A 36 -4.66 6.00 -17.22
N ARG A 37 -4.26 4.93 -17.92
CA ARG A 37 -5.00 4.51 -19.12
C ARG A 37 -6.42 4.10 -18.71
N ARG A 38 -7.40 4.42 -19.56
CA ARG A 38 -8.81 4.06 -19.33
C ARG A 38 -8.92 2.55 -19.05
N GLY A 39 -9.61 2.19 -17.98
CA GLY A 39 -9.84 0.79 -17.59
C GLY A 39 -8.63 0.05 -17.00
N SER A 40 -7.49 0.72 -16.74
CA SER A 40 -6.35 0.04 -16.08
C SER A 40 -6.59 -0.35 -14.64
N TRP A 41 -7.53 0.34 -13.99
CA TRP A 41 -7.93 0.13 -12.60
C TRP A 41 -9.45 -0.02 -12.57
N PRO A 42 -10.02 -1.11 -13.12
CA PRO A 42 -11.46 -1.25 -13.29
C PRO A 42 -12.22 -1.35 -11.96
N TRP A 43 -11.52 -1.70 -10.88
CA TRP A 43 -12.06 -1.71 -9.52
C TRP A 43 -12.04 -0.33 -8.83
N GLN A 44 -11.42 0.69 -9.42
CA GLN A 44 -11.41 2.05 -8.86
C GLN A 44 -12.81 2.66 -8.96
N ILE A 45 -13.35 3.14 -7.83
CA ILE A 45 -14.66 3.80 -7.80
C ILE A 45 -14.56 5.23 -7.26
N SER A 46 -15.60 6.02 -7.55
CA SER A 46 -15.80 7.37 -7.03
C SER A 46 -17.08 7.41 -6.22
N LEU A 47 -16.97 7.66 -4.91
CA LEU A 47 -18.12 7.95 -4.07
C LEU A 47 -18.58 9.38 -4.34
N GLN A 48 -19.83 9.51 -4.78
CA GLN A 48 -20.45 10.78 -5.12
C GLN A 48 -21.42 11.18 -4.00
N LEU A 49 -21.28 12.39 -3.45
CA LEU A 49 -22.07 12.84 -2.32
C LEU A 49 -23.16 13.82 -2.75
N LEU A 50 -24.40 13.52 -2.36
CA LEU A 50 -25.54 14.44 -2.42
C LEU A 50 -25.86 14.89 -1.00
N HIS A 51 -25.54 16.14 -0.68
CA HIS A 51 -25.72 16.69 0.65
C HIS A 51 -27.13 17.29 0.82
N PRO A 52 -27.85 17.01 1.92
CA PRO A 52 -29.23 17.45 2.09
C PRO A 52 -29.43 18.97 1.99
N LYS A 53 -28.43 19.75 2.45
CA LYS A 53 -28.49 21.22 2.48
C LYS A 53 -27.73 21.90 1.34
N HIS A 54 -26.76 21.22 0.75
CA HIS A 54 -25.82 21.83 -0.20
C HIS A 54 -25.97 21.28 -1.62
N GLY A 55 -26.88 20.32 -1.82
CA GLY A 55 -27.06 19.68 -3.11
C GLY A 55 -25.87 18.77 -3.46
N PHE A 56 -25.62 18.61 -4.76
CA PHE A 56 -24.60 17.69 -5.25
C PHE A 56 -23.19 18.25 -5.02
N ILE A 57 -22.40 17.55 -4.20
CA ILE A 57 -21.00 17.90 -3.92
C ILE A 57 -20.07 17.25 -4.96
N GLY A 58 -20.48 16.12 -5.52
CA GLY A 58 -19.64 15.34 -6.44
C GLY A 58 -18.69 14.40 -5.71
N HIS A 59 -17.48 14.23 -6.26
CA HIS A 59 -16.51 13.28 -5.73
C HIS A 59 -16.12 13.65 -4.30
N TRP A 60 -16.37 12.73 -3.39
CA TRP A 60 -16.07 12.89 -1.97
C TRP A 60 -14.91 11.99 -1.54
N CYS A 61 -14.95 10.73 -1.95
CA CYS A 61 -13.95 9.72 -1.59
C CYS A 61 -13.74 8.69 -2.71
N GLY A 62 -12.64 7.97 -2.63
CA GLY A 62 -12.39 6.77 -3.42
C GLY A 62 -12.88 5.48 -2.75
N GLY A 63 -12.68 4.37 -3.44
CA GLY A 63 -12.89 3.02 -2.91
C GLY A 63 -12.47 1.96 -3.92
N VAL A 64 -12.64 0.70 -3.54
CA VAL A 64 -12.31 -0.47 -4.36
C VAL A 64 -13.51 -1.41 -4.44
N LEU A 65 -13.91 -1.79 -5.65
CA LEU A 65 -14.89 -2.86 -5.86
C LEU A 65 -14.25 -4.21 -5.53
N VAL A 66 -14.68 -4.83 -4.43
CA VAL A 66 -14.13 -6.11 -3.94
C VAL A 66 -15.00 -7.31 -4.33
N ASP A 67 -16.28 -7.07 -4.59
CA ASP A 67 -17.23 -8.03 -5.16
C ASP A 67 -18.29 -7.25 -5.97
N LYS A 68 -19.14 -7.95 -6.72
CA LYS A 68 -20.22 -7.39 -7.55
C LYS A 68 -21.11 -6.40 -6.81
N LEU A 69 -21.28 -6.56 -5.50
CA LEU A 69 -22.14 -5.73 -4.66
C LEU A 69 -21.41 -5.12 -3.45
N TRP A 70 -20.08 -5.26 -3.37
CA TRP A 70 -19.31 -4.82 -2.21
C TRP A 70 -18.19 -3.87 -2.60
N VAL A 71 -18.17 -2.70 -1.94
CA VAL A 71 -17.13 -1.69 -2.08
C VAL A 71 -16.41 -1.51 -0.75
N LEU A 72 -15.09 -1.57 -0.77
CA LEU A 72 -14.22 -1.22 0.35
C LEU A 72 -13.83 0.26 0.27
N THR A 73 -14.00 1.00 1.37
CA THR A 73 -13.61 2.41 1.51
C THR A 73 -13.16 2.72 2.94
N ALA A 74 -12.70 3.94 3.18
CA ALA A 74 -12.32 4.39 4.51
C ALA A 74 -13.56 4.69 5.37
N ALA A 75 -13.51 4.35 6.66
CA ALA A 75 -14.62 4.58 7.58
C ALA A 75 -15.03 6.07 7.66
N HIS A 76 -14.05 6.98 7.64
CA HIS A 76 -14.33 8.43 7.69
C HIS A 76 -15.01 8.98 6.43
N CYS A 77 -15.11 8.20 5.35
CA CYS A 77 -15.88 8.60 4.17
C CYS A 77 -17.38 8.36 4.35
N VAL A 78 -17.79 7.56 5.34
CA VAL A 78 -19.18 7.12 5.57
C VAL A 78 -19.64 7.32 7.01
N HIS A 79 -18.89 8.08 7.81
CA HIS A 79 -19.23 8.43 9.18
C HIS A 79 -19.86 9.82 9.25
#